data_AF-A0A820PCN2-F1
#
_entry.id   AF-A0A820PCN2-F1
#
_cell.length_a   1.000
_cell.length_b   1.000
_cell.length_c   1.000
_cell.angle_alpha   90.00
_cell.angle_beta   90.00
_cell.angle_gamma   90.00
#
_symmetry.space_group_name_H-M   'P 1'
#
loop_
_entity.id
_entity.type
_entity.pdbx_description
1 polymer ?
#
loop_
_entity_poly.entity_id
_entity_poly.type
_entity_poly.pdbx_seq_one_letter_code
_entity_poly.pdbx_strand_id
1 'polypeptide(L)'
;MYTNNDIDTFLKKIIDSQNQTSENANETETSIVQVRSEIDKNILKDLINQKLDYRHKVIRLLAEICKDESQRHECVKLDFISSLKDPLQSGTTQEKIESCRAIGNMCYENANGCDLVFNIIGINTLFDVCRYSCEIHENESGQLRMMTLGALHNIINSNVKI
;
A
#
# COMPACT_ATOMS: atom_id res chain seq x y z
N MET A 1 -9.03 -14.29 13.57
CA MET A 1 -9.30 -13.40 12.42
C MET A 1 -9.18 -11.98 12.95
N TYR A 2 -8.34 -11.12 12.34
CA TYR A 2 -8.26 -9.73 12.78
C TYR A 2 -9.60 -9.03 12.56
N THR A 3 -9.99 -8.21 13.53
CA THR A 3 -11.16 -7.35 13.51
C THR A 3 -10.77 -5.94 13.04
N ASN A 4 -11.76 -5.12 12.67
CA ASN A 4 -11.54 -3.70 12.38
C ASN A 4 -10.79 -2.97 13.52
N ASN A 5 -11.09 -3.31 14.79
CA ASN A 5 -10.43 -2.74 15.95
C ASN A 5 -8.95 -3.15 16.05
N ASP A 6 -8.61 -4.39 15.67
CA ASP A 6 -7.22 -4.83 15.63
C ASP A 6 -6.44 -4.03 14.58
N ILE A 7 -7.03 -3.83 13.39
CA ILE A 7 -6.42 -3.03 12.31
C ILE A 7 -6.22 -1.58 12.75
N ASP A 8 -7.22 -0.96 13.37
CA ASP A 8 -7.11 0.40 13.91
C ASP A 8 -6.01 0.50 14.98
N THR A 9 -5.88 -0.53 15.82
CA THR A 9 -4.84 -0.60 16.86
C THR A 9 -3.44 -0.66 16.25
N PHE A 10 -3.22 -1.51 15.24
CA PHE A 10 -1.94 -1.59 14.53
C PHE A 10 -1.60 -0.28 13.81
N LEU A 11 -2.56 0.29 13.08
CA LEU A 11 -2.37 1.56 12.39
C LEU A 11 -2.00 2.68 13.37
N LYS A 12 -2.72 2.78 14.49
CA LYS A 12 -2.46 3.77 15.53
C LYS A 12 -1.05 3.59 16.08
N LYS A 13 -0.64 2.37 16.46
CA LYS A 13 0.72 2.10 16.95
C LYS A 13 1.79 2.55 15.95
N ILE A 14 1.66 2.20 14.67
CA ILE A 14 2.64 2.57 13.65
C ILE A 14 2.70 4.10 13.47
N ILE A 15 1.55 4.76 13.35
CA ILE A 15 1.47 6.20 13.11
C ILE A 15 1.96 7.00 14.34
N ASP A 16 1.55 6.61 15.54
CA ASP A 16 1.96 7.25 16.79
C ASP A 16 3.48 7.14 16.95
N SER A 17 4.07 5.98 16.64
CA SER A 17 5.53 5.83 16.64
C SER A 17 6.19 6.71 15.58
N GLN A 18 5.66 6.82 14.36
CA GLN A 18 6.24 7.70 13.32
C GLN A 18 6.27 9.18 13.70
N ASN A 19 5.33 9.64 14.54
CA ASN A 19 5.19 11.03 14.93
C ASN A 19 6.00 11.42 16.19
N GLN A 20 6.71 10.49 16.82
CA GLN A 20 7.58 10.79 17.95
C GLN A 20 8.87 11.48 17.43
N THR A 21 8.96 12.80 17.62
CA THR A 21 10.08 13.63 17.15
C THR A 21 11.39 13.37 17.91
N SER A 22 12.41 12.97 17.14
CA SER A 22 13.85 13.31 17.23
C SER A 22 14.68 13.12 18.51
N GLU A 23 14.13 12.93 19.71
CA GLU A 23 14.98 12.72 20.89
C GLU A 23 15.56 11.30 20.96
N ASN A 24 14.91 10.28 20.37
CA ASN A 24 15.38 8.89 20.31
C ASN A 24 15.00 8.16 18.99
N ALA A 25 15.42 8.68 17.84
CA ALA A 25 15.06 8.14 16.52
C ALA A 25 15.30 6.61 16.36
N ASN A 26 16.38 6.08 16.95
CA ASN A 26 16.70 4.66 16.89
C ASN A 26 15.71 3.78 17.68
N GLU A 27 15.21 4.25 18.82
CA GLU A 27 14.22 3.53 19.64
C GLU A 27 12.85 3.55 18.94
N THR A 28 12.52 4.67 18.28
CA THR A 28 11.33 4.81 17.46
C THR A 28 11.34 3.84 16.27
N GLU A 29 12.45 3.76 15.53
CA GLU A 29 12.59 2.84 14.40
C GLU A 29 12.46 1.38 14.84
N THR A 30 13.13 1.02 15.95
CA THR A 30 13.04 -0.34 16.54
C THR A 30 11.60 -0.71 16.91
N SER A 31 10.86 0.21 17.52
CA SER A 31 9.47 -0.02 17.92
C SER A 31 8.55 -0.23 16.72
N ILE A 32 8.75 0.52 15.63
CA ILE A 32 7.97 0.38 14.40
C ILE A 32 8.24 -0.96 13.73
N VAL A 33 9.52 -1.35 13.62
CA VAL A 33 9.90 -2.66 13.04
C VAL A 33 9.27 -3.80 13.84
N GLN A 34 9.27 -3.70 15.17
CA GLN A 34 8.63 -4.69 16.04
C GLN A 34 7.13 -4.80 15.75
N VAL A 35 6.38 -3.69 15.73
CA VAL A 35 4.94 -3.71 15.43
C VAL A 35 4.65 -4.28 14.04
N ARG A 36 5.47 -3.95 13.02
CA ARG A 36 5.32 -4.53 11.67
C ARG A 36 5.54 -6.04 11.66
N SER A 37 6.51 -6.53 12.43
CA SER A 37 6.82 -7.97 12.53
C SER A 37 5.74 -8.79 13.23
N GLU A 38 4.95 -8.17 14.12
CA GLU A 38 3.82 -8.82 14.82
C GLU A 38 2.62 -9.09 13.91
N ILE A 39 2.55 -8.41 12.75
CA ILE A 39 1.40 -8.51 11.84
C ILE A 39 1.56 -9.74 10.94
N ASP A 40 0.61 -10.66 11.04
CA ASP A 40 0.52 -11.80 10.13
C ASP A 40 0.08 -11.34 8.74
N LYS A 41 1.03 -11.37 7.80
CA LYS A 41 0.83 -10.94 6.42
C LYS A 41 -0.08 -11.87 5.62
N ASN A 42 -0.13 -13.17 5.92
CA ASN A 42 -1.05 -14.07 5.23
C ASN A 42 -2.50 -13.73 5.61
N ILE A 43 -2.74 -13.49 6.90
CA ILE A 43 -4.04 -13.01 7.36
C ILE A 43 -4.38 -11.67 6.70
N LEU A 44 -3.43 -10.74 6.62
CA LEU A 44 -3.65 -9.45 5.96
C LEU A 44 -4.04 -9.63 4.48
N LYS A 45 -3.35 -10.51 3.75
CA LYS A 45 -3.66 -10.81 2.34
C LYS A 45 -5.07 -11.40 2.20
N ASP A 46 -5.45 -12.34 3.07
CA ASP A 46 -6.78 -12.94 3.08
C ASP A 46 -7.88 -11.89 3.31
N LEU A 47 -7.66 -10.97 4.25
CA LEU A 47 -8.62 -9.90 4.55
C LEU A 47 -8.81 -8.93 3.37
N ILE A 48 -7.75 -8.63 2.61
CA ILE A 48 -7.85 -7.81 1.39
C ILE A 48 -8.75 -8.52 0.36
N ASN A 49 -8.58 -9.83 0.19
CA ASN A 49 -9.35 -10.60 -0.79
C ASN A 49 -10.83 -10.79 -0.40
N GLN A 50 -11.17 -10.66 0.90
CA GLN A 50 -12.54 -10.85 1.42
C GLN A 50 -13.49 -9.67 1.19
N LYS A 51 -13.03 -8.53 0.65
CA LYS A 51 -13.89 -7.37 0.34
C LYS A 51 -14.70 -6.81 1.53
N LEU A 52 -14.07 -6.78 2.71
CA LEU A 52 -14.68 -6.30 3.95
C LEU A 52 -14.93 -4.78 3.92
N ASP A 53 -15.89 -4.28 4.70
CA ASP A 53 -16.21 -2.84 4.76
C ASP A 53 -15.01 -1.97 5.21
N TYR A 54 -14.09 -2.56 5.97
CA TYR A 54 -12.85 -1.92 6.44
C TYR A 54 -11.63 -2.30 5.61
N ARG A 55 -11.81 -2.91 4.42
CA ARG A 55 -10.72 -3.34 3.54
C ARG A 55 -9.74 -2.21 3.21
N HIS A 56 -10.24 -0.98 3.02
CA HIS A 56 -9.37 0.19 2.83
C HIS A 56 -8.35 0.38 3.97
N LYS A 57 -8.72 0.10 5.23
CA LYS A 57 -7.82 0.17 6.38
C LYS A 57 -6.79 -0.96 6.37
N VAL A 58 -7.21 -2.16 5.95
CA VAL A 58 -6.31 -3.31 5.78
C VAL A 58 -5.24 -2.97 4.73
N ILE A 59 -5.63 -2.38 3.61
CA ILE A 59 -4.71 -1.93 2.55
C ILE A 59 -3.83 -0.77 3.04
N ARG A 60 -4.38 0.15 3.84
CA ARG A 60 -3.59 1.22 4.48
C ARG A 60 -2.51 0.64 5.40
N LEU A 61 -2.83 -0.39 6.17
CA LEU A 61 -1.87 -1.08 7.03
C LEU A 61 -0.76 -1.74 6.20
N LEU A 62 -1.12 -2.39 5.09
CA LEU A 62 -0.15 -2.90 4.12
C LEU A 62 0.77 -1.79 3.59
N ALA A 63 0.21 -0.63 3.23
CA ALA A 63 1.00 0.51 2.76
C ALA A 63 1.99 1.01 3.83
N GLU A 64 1.59 1.03 5.10
CA GLU A 64 2.47 1.37 6.23
C GLU A 64 3.58 0.34 6.47
N ILE A 65 3.29 -0.95 6.29
CA ILE A 65 4.27 -2.03 6.37
C ILE A 65 5.32 -1.88 5.26
N CYS A 66 4.89 -1.65 4.01
CA CYS A 66 5.76 -1.57 2.82
C CYS A 66 6.69 -0.34 2.79
N LYS A 67 6.58 0.60 3.73
CA LYS A 67 7.57 1.68 3.88
C LYS A 67 8.94 1.15 4.33
N ASP A 68 8.97 0.01 5.03
CA ASP A 68 10.20 -0.68 5.40
C ASP A 68 10.75 -1.49 4.21
N GLU A 69 12.06 -1.45 3.98
CA GLU A 69 12.70 -2.17 2.88
C GLU A 69 12.56 -3.69 3.01
N SER A 70 12.85 -4.26 4.19
CA SER A 70 12.76 -5.71 4.39
C SER A 70 11.33 -6.20 4.18
N GLN A 71 10.35 -5.47 4.72
CA GLN A 71 8.94 -5.80 4.61
C GLN A 71 8.41 -5.59 3.20
N ARG A 72 8.89 -4.57 2.48
CA ARG A 72 8.55 -4.34 1.07
C ARG A 72 8.87 -5.56 0.21
N HIS A 73 10.09 -6.09 0.32
CA HIS A 73 10.49 -7.28 -0.43
C HIS A 73 9.68 -8.51 -0.02
N GLU A 74 9.38 -8.65 1.28
CA GLU A 74 8.54 -9.74 1.78
C GLU A 74 7.10 -9.67 1.24
N CYS A 75 6.48 -8.48 1.24
CA CYS A 75 5.14 -8.28 0.70
C CYS A 75 5.06 -8.58 -0.81
N VAL A 76 6.11 -8.23 -1.57
CA VAL A 76 6.19 -8.61 -2.99
C VAL A 76 6.31 -10.14 -3.14
N LYS A 77 7.12 -10.82 -2.32
CA LYS A 77 7.24 -12.29 -2.34
C LYS A 77 5.95 -13.00 -1.97
N LEU A 78 5.18 -12.43 -1.05
CA LEU A 78 3.86 -12.94 -0.65
C LEU A 78 2.75 -12.57 -1.65
N ASP A 79 3.11 -11.94 -2.78
CA ASP A 79 2.19 -11.66 -3.89
C ASP A 79 0.99 -10.78 -3.45
N PHE A 80 1.26 -9.74 -2.66
CA PHE A 80 0.25 -8.73 -2.36
C PHE A 80 -0.20 -7.93 -3.59
N ILE A 81 0.66 -7.84 -4.62
CA ILE A 81 0.34 -7.15 -5.88
C ILE A 81 -0.92 -7.73 -6.52
N SER A 82 -1.06 -9.06 -6.58
CA SER A 82 -2.29 -9.70 -7.08
C SER A 82 -3.53 -9.32 -6.28
N SER A 83 -3.42 -9.28 -4.95
CA SER A 83 -4.52 -8.91 -4.06
C SER A 83 -4.99 -7.46 -4.19
N LEU A 84 -4.15 -6.57 -4.74
CA LEU A 84 -4.51 -5.15 -4.95
C LEU A 84 -5.21 -4.88 -6.29
N LYS A 85 -5.30 -5.86 -7.19
CA LYS A 85 -5.93 -5.70 -8.49
C LYS A 85 -7.43 -5.34 -8.40
N ASP A 86 -8.19 -6.07 -7.59
CA ASP A 86 -9.63 -5.84 -7.41
C ASP A 86 -9.94 -4.50 -6.72
N PRO A 87 -9.27 -4.13 -5.60
CA PRO A 87 -9.37 -2.79 -5.03
C PRO A 87 -9.07 -1.66 -6.01
N LEU A 88 -8.08 -1.81 -6.89
CA LEU A 88 -7.76 -0.81 -7.91
C LEU A 88 -8.85 -0.68 -8.98
N GLN A 89 -9.41 -1.79 -9.45
CA GLN A 89 -10.34 -1.78 -10.57
C GLN A 89 -11.76 -1.39 -10.13
N SER A 90 -12.27 -2.04 -9.08
CA SER A 90 -13.67 -1.91 -8.66
C SER A 90 -13.86 -1.45 -7.21
N GLY A 91 -12.78 -1.15 -6.50
CA GLY A 91 -12.85 -0.65 -5.13
C GLY A 91 -13.35 0.79 -5.02
N THR A 92 -13.61 1.21 -3.79
CA THR A 92 -13.94 2.61 -3.45
C THR A 92 -12.77 3.54 -3.71
N THR A 93 -13.00 4.86 -3.76
CA THR A 93 -11.91 5.84 -3.89
C THR A 93 -10.84 5.65 -2.82
N GLN A 94 -11.22 5.38 -1.58
CA GLN A 94 -10.25 5.13 -0.50
C GLN A 94 -9.44 3.86 -0.74
N GLU A 95 -10.06 2.78 -1.22
CA GLU A 95 -9.36 1.54 -1.56
C GLU A 95 -8.36 1.76 -2.70
N LYS A 96 -8.73 2.54 -3.72
CA LYS A 96 -7.82 2.91 -4.82
C LYS A 96 -6.64 3.73 -4.31
N ILE A 97 -6.88 4.70 -3.43
CA ILE A 97 -5.83 5.54 -2.80
C ILE A 97 -4.81 4.67 -2.07
N GLU A 98 -5.28 3.85 -1.14
CA GLU A 98 -4.40 3.04 -0.30
C GLU A 98 -3.71 1.95 -1.14
N SER A 99 -4.37 1.43 -2.17
CA SER A 99 -3.76 0.46 -3.11
C SER A 99 -2.63 1.09 -3.91
N CYS A 100 -2.84 2.28 -4.48
CA CYS A 100 -1.80 3.01 -5.19
C CYS A 100 -0.62 3.32 -4.27
N ARG A 101 -0.90 3.72 -3.03
CA ARG A 101 0.13 3.97 -2.02
C ARG A 101 0.92 2.71 -1.68
N ALA A 102 0.25 1.58 -1.43
CA ALA A 102 0.90 0.29 -1.18
C ALA A 102 1.75 -0.16 -2.36
N ILE A 103 1.25 -0.01 -3.59
CA ILE A 103 1.97 -0.34 -4.83
C ILE A 103 3.20 0.55 -5.00
N GLY A 104 3.04 1.87 -4.85
CA GLY A 104 4.15 2.81 -4.94
C GLY A 104 5.25 2.47 -3.94
N ASN A 105 4.87 2.17 -2.69
CA ASN A 105 5.81 1.70 -1.68
C ASN A 105 6.44 0.37 -2.10
N MET A 106 5.67 -0.61 -2.57
CA MET A 106 6.20 -1.91 -3.01
C MET A 106 7.19 -1.81 -4.19
N CYS A 107 7.01 -0.82 -5.06
CA CYS A 107 7.83 -0.57 -6.24
C CYS A 107 9.06 0.30 -5.97
N TYR A 108 9.10 1.03 -4.84
CA TYR A 108 10.21 1.93 -4.51
C TYR A 108 11.53 1.14 -4.42
N GLU A 109 12.48 1.48 -5.29
CA GLU A 109 13.79 0.81 -5.41
C GLU A 109 13.70 -0.72 -5.50
N ASN A 110 12.61 -1.25 -6.06
CA ASN A 110 12.33 -2.69 -6.10
C ASN A 110 11.85 -3.11 -7.50
N ALA A 111 12.79 -3.46 -8.36
CA ALA A 111 12.52 -3.86 -9.75
C ALA A 111 11.56 -5.04 -9.86
N ASN A 112 11.70 -6.06 -9.00
CA ASN A 112 10.79 -7.21 -8.99
C ASN A 112 9.34 -6.80 -8.66
N GLY A 113 9.16 -5.83 -7.76
CA GLY A 113 7.84 -5.25 -7.48
C GLY A 113 7.26 -4.56 -8.72
N CYS A 114 8.08 -3.79 -9.43
CA CYS A 114 7.68 -3.10 -10.66
C CYS A 114 7.29 -4.07 -11.78
N ASP A 115 8.10 -5.11 -12.01
CA ASP A 115 7.84 -6.17 -12.99
C ASP A 115 6.51 -6.87 -12.71
N LEU A 116 6.25 -7.21 -11.45
CA LEU A 116 4.99 -7.86 -11.06
C LEU A 116 3.79 -6.94 -11.25
N VAL A 117 3.89 -5.65 -10.96
CA VAL A 117 2.82 -4.69 -11.26
C VAL A 117 2.54 -4.64 -12.76
N PHE A 118 3.58 -4.56 -13.58
CA PHE A 118 3.44 -4.57 -15.04
C PHE A 118 2.72 -5.84 -15.54
N ASN A 119 3.12 -7.01 -15.04
CA ASN A 119 2.59 -8.29 -15.48
C ASN A 119 1.19 -8.63 -14.95
N ILE A 120 0.86 -8.23 -13.72
CA ILE A 120 -0.37 -8.67 -13.02
C ILE A 120 -1.48 -7.60 -13.10
N ILE A 121 -1.13 -6.37 -12.77
CA ILE A 121 -2.06 -5.23 -12.72
C ILE A 121 -2.14 -4.57 -14.10
N GLY A 122 -0.99 -4.43 -14.78
CA GLY A 122 -0.86 -3.70 -16.04
C GLY A 122 -0.86 -2.19 -15.83
N ILE A 123 0.05 -1.50 -16.52
CA ILE A 123 0.21 -0.04 -16.41
C ILE A 123 -1.08 0.72 -16.76
N ASN A 124 -1.88 0.19 -17.68
CA ASN A 124 -3.16 0.76 -18.09
C ASN A 124 -4.16 0.85 -16.93
N THR A 125 -4.18 -0.11 -16.01
CA THR A 125 -5.04 -0.04 -14.82
C THR A 125 -4.70 1.18 -13.96
N LEU A 126 -3.41 1.52 -13.81
CA LEU A 126 -2.99 2.72 -13.08
C LEU A 126 -3.33 3.99 -13.85
N PHE A 127 -3.22 4.00 -15.19
CA PHE A 127 -3.69 5.12 -16.00
C PHE A 127 -5.21 5.32 -15.91
N ASP A 128 -5.99 4.25 -15.86
CA ASP A 128 -7.44 4.33 -15.70
C ASP A 128 -7.82 4.89 -14.32
N VAL A 129 -7.10 4.49 -13.25
CA VAL A 129 -7.26 5.11 -11.93
C VAL A 129 -6.87 6.59 -11.94
N CYS A 130 -5.79 6.95 -12.65
CA CYS A 130 -5.39 8.35 -12.82
C CYS A 130 -6.47 9.15 -13.58
N ARG A 131 -7.04 8.60 -14.65
CA ARG A 131 -8.12 9.25 -15.42
C ARG A 131 -9.36 9.42 -14.54
N TYR A 132 -9.79 8.37 -13.86
CA TYR A 132 -10.90 8.38 -12.91
C TYR A 132 -10.71 9.49 -11.86
N SER A 133 -9.50 9.64 -11.32
CA SER A 133 -9.19 10.67 -10.32
C SER A 133 -9.26 12.11 -10.84
N CYS A 134 -9.26 12.33 -12.16
CA CYS A 134 -9.51 13.62 -12.80
C CYS A 134 -10.99 13.88 -13.07
N GLU A 135 -11.81 12.83 -13.12
CA GLU A 135 -13.24 12.90 -13.47
C GLU A 135 -14.13 13.02 -12.23
N ILE A 136 -13.70 12.47 -11.09
CA ILE A 136 -14.47 12.55 -9.84
C ILE A 136 -14.35 13.91 -9.14
N HIS A 137 -15.46 14.35 -8.56
CA HIS A 137 -15.56 15.58 -7.76
C HIS A 137 -15.57 15.30 -6.25
N GLU A 138 -14.83 14.28 -5.84
CA GLU A 138 -14.63 13.93 -4.42
C GLU A 138 -13.47 14.73 -3.83
N ASN A 139 -13.53 14.98 -2.52
CA ASN A 139 -12.47 15.70 -1.79
C ASN A 139 -11.12 14.97 -1.89
N GLU A 140 -11.19 13.64 -1.98
CA GLU A 140 -10.07 12.71 -2.04
C GLU A 140 -9.44 12.61 -3.45
N SER A 141 -10.06 13.21 -4.47
CA SER A 141 -9.59 13.15 -5.87
C SER A 141 -8.13 13.61 -6.05
N GLY A 142 -7.73 14.66 -5.33
CA GLY A 142 -6.36 15.16 -5.33
C GLY A 142 -5.37 14.18 -4.72
N GLN A 143 -5.76 13.51 -3.63
CA GLN A 143 -4.95 12.48 -2.98
C GLN A 143 -4.81 11.25 -3.88
N LEU A 144 -5.89 10.83 -4.55
CA LEU A 144 -5.85 9.73 -5.50
C LEU A 144 -4.91 10.03 -6.68
N ARG A 145 -4.98 11.24 -7.26
CA ARG A 145 -4.02 11.68 -8.29
C ARG A 145 -2.59 11.57 -7.79
N MET A 146 -2.31 12.11 -6.61
CA MET A 146 -0.97 12.14 -6.04
C MET A 146 -0.41 10.73 -5.79
N MET A 147 -1.19 9.84 -5.17
CA MET A 147 -0.75 8.46 -4.91
C MET A 147 -0.55 7.66 -6.21
N THR A 148 -1.45 7.84 -7.18
CA THR A 148 -1.36 7.14 -8.48
C THR A 148 -0.13 7.59 -9.26
N LEU A 149 0.12 8.90 -9.34
CA LEU A 149 1.31 9.45 -10.00
C LEU A 149 2.61 9.04 -9.28
N GLY A 150 2.61 8.99 -7.95
CA GLY A 150 3.75 8.48 -7.18
C GLY A 150 4.04 7.01 -7.48
N ALA A 151 3.01 6.17 -7.59
CA ALA A 151 3.18 4.77 -7.98
C ALA A 151 3.71 4.63 -9.41
N LEU A 152 3.12 5.36 -10.37
CA LEU A 152 3.56 5.38 -11.77
C LEU A 152 5.01 5.84 -11.89
N HIS A 153 5.40 6.88 -11.16
CA HIS A 153 6.78 7.39 -11.15
C HIS A 153 7.78 6.30 -10.73
N ASN A 154 7.50 5.56 -9.65
CA ASN A 154 8.37 4.48 -9.19
C ASN A 154 8.47 3.34 -10.23
N ILE A 155 7.36 3.01 -10.89
CA ILE A 155 7.33 1.94 -11.91
C ILE A 155 8.07 2.36 -13.17
N ILE A 156 7.84 3.57 -13.68
CA ILE A 156 8.43 4.06 -14.94
C ILE A 156 9.93 4.31 -14.79
N ASN A 157 10.38 4.77 -13.62
CA ASN A 157 11.81 4.98 -13.36
C ASN A 157 12.56 3.69 -13.04
N SER A 158 11.86 2.61 -12.71
CA SER A 158 12.51 1.31 -12.64
C SER A 158 12.96 0.95 -14.06
N ASN A 159 14.14 0.33 -14.22
CA ASN A 159 14.68 -0.06 -15.54
C ASN A 159 13.85 -1.15 -16.27
N VAL A 160 12.57 -1.30 -15.91
CA VAL A 160 11.59 -2.15 -16.55
C VAL A 160 11.32 -1.59 -17.94
N LYS A 161 11.54 -2.41 -18.96
CA LYS A 161 11.25 -2.05 -20.35
C LYS A 161 9.73 -2.06 -20.52
N ILE A 162 9.14 -0.86 -20.65
CA ILE A 162 7.73 -0.64 -21.01
C ILE A 162 7.52 -1.00 -22.49
#